data_AF-A0A5K1GF69-F1
#
_entry.id   AF-A0A5K1GF69-F1
#
_cell.length_a   1.000
_cell.length_b   1.000
_cell.length_c   1.000
_cell.angle_alpha   90.00
_cell.angle_beta   90.00
_cell.angle_gamma   90.00
#
_symmetry.space_group_name_H-M   'P 1'
#
loop_
_entity.id
_entity.type
_entity.pdbx_description
1 polymer ?
#
loop_
_entity_poly.entity_id
_entity_poly.type
_entity_poly.pdbx_seq_one_letter_code
_entity_poly.pdbx_strand_id
1 'polypeptide(L)' 'GDLSVASFYAALKTKWEELDYHVNDDWNCGSDNELYWQKEWMDRTFIFLRGLHDEFEFIRSQILNCDETPGIEE' A
#
# COMPACT_ATOMS: atom_id res chain seq x y z
N GLY A 1 -3.47 1.58 -23.45
CA GLY A 1 -2.18 0.91 -23.18
C GLY A 1 -2.37 0.30 -21.84
N ASP A 2 -2.85 -0.94 -21.82
CA ASP A 2 -3.44 -1.52 -20.62
C ASP A 2 -2.39 -2.34 -19.90
N LEU A 3 -1.71 -1.70 -18.97
CA LEU A 3 -0.97 -2.44 -17.95
C LEU A 3 -2.01 -3.09 -17.04
N SER A 4 -1.89 -4.41 -16.84
CA SER A 4 -2.72 -5.11 -15.86
C SER A 4 -2.56 -4.46 -14.48
N VAL A 5 -3.59 -4.54 -13.63
CA VAL A 5 -3.53 -4.05 -12.24
C VAL A 5 -2.31 -4.60 -11.50
N ALA A 6 -1.95 -5.87 -11.75
CA ALA A 6 -0.76 -6.49 -11.20
C ALA A 6 0.54 -5.83 -11.69
N SER A 7 0.64 -5.50 -12.98
CA SER A 7 1.80 -4.79 -13.54
C SER A 7 1.92 -3.37 -13.01
N PHE A 8 0.80 -2.66 -12.85
CA PHE A 8 0.77 -1.34 -12.25
C PHE A 8 1.18 -1.38 -10.78
N TYR A 9 0.64 -2.32 -10.01
CA TYR A 9 1.03 -2.53 -8.61
C TYR A 9 2.52 -2.87 -8.47
N ALA A 10 3.05 -3.77 -9.30
CA ALA A 10 4.46 -4.14 -9.25
C ALA A 10 5.37 -2.93 -9.49
N ALA A 11 5.06 -2.10 -10.49
CA ALA A 11 5.81 -0.88 -10.77
C ALA A 11 5.75 0.13 -9.61
N LEU A 12 4.57 0.29 -9.00
CA LEU A 12 4.38 1.18 -7.85
C LEU A 12 5.10 0.67 -6.60
N LYS A 13 5.05 -0.64 -6.34
CA LYS A 13 5.78 -1.30 -5.26
C LYS A 13 7.28 -1.08 -5.37
N THR A 14 7.85 -1.28 -6.56
CA THR A 14 9.28 -0.99 -6.80
C THR A 14 9.63 0.47 -6.50
N LYS A 15 8.75 1.42 -6.84
CA LYS A 15 8.97 2.84 -6.50
C LYS A 15 8.95 3.09 -5.01
N TRP A 16 8.04 2.47 -4.27
CA TRP A 16 8.02 2.56 -2.81
C TRP A 16 9.26 1.92 -2.17
N GLU A 17 9.69 0.74 -2.65
CA GLU A 17 10.90 0.07 -2.17
C GLU A 17 12.16 0.93 -2.40
N GLU A 18 12.26 1.60 -3.55
CA GLU A 18 13.33 2.57 -3.84
C GLU A 18 13.30 3.74 -2.85
N LEU A 19 12.13 4.29 -2.54
CA LEU A 19 11.98 5.38 -1.57
C LEU A 19 12.37 4.93 -0.16
N ASP A 20 11.87 3.77 0.26
CA ASP A 20 12.12 3.17 1.58
C ASP A 20 13.60 2.85 1.78
N TYR A 21 14.31 2.44 0.72
CA TYR A 21 15.76 2.21 0.77
C TYR A 21 16.56 3.47 1.11
N HIS A 22 16.04 4.65 0.75
CA HIS A 22 16.67 5.94 1.03
C HIS A 22 16.23 6.55 2.36
N VAL A 23 15.22 5.97 3.03
CA VAL A 23 14.82 6.37 4.38
C VAL A 23 15.87 5.86 5.36
N ASN A 24 16.64 6.78 5.93
CA ASN A 24 17.63 6.50 6.97
C ASN A 24 17.22 7.18 8.26
N ASP A 25 16.08 6.73 8.81
CA ASP A 25 15.50 7.32 10.02
C ASP A 25 16.08 6.62 11.26
N ASP A 26 16.87 7.37 12.03
CA ASP A 26 17.21 7.02 13.42
C ASP A 26 15.97 7.25 14.30
N TRP A 27 15.11 6.24 14.37
CA TRP A 27 13.93 6.28 15.24
C TRP A 27 14.34 6.22 16.71
N ASN A 28 14.02 7.27 17.46
CA ASN A 28 14.30 7.33 18.91
C ASN A 28 13.44 6.33 19.73
N CYS A 29 12.32 5.86 19.19
CA CYS A 29 11.38 4.95 19.84
C CYS A 29 10.79 3.95 18.83
N GLY A 30 10.76 2.66 19.18
CA GLY A 30 10.20 1.61 18.32
C GLY A 30 8.68 1.74 18.07
N SER A 31 7.93 2.28 19.04
CA SER A 31 6.48 2.48 18.88
C SER A 31 6.14 3.59 17.90
N ASP A 32 6.93 4.66 17.86
CA ASP A 32 6.73 5.75 16.90
C ASP A 32 7.03 5.29 15.47
N ASN A 33 8.05 4.43 15.31
CA ASN A 33 8.39 3.77 14.05
C ASN A 33 7.22 2.89 13.55
N GLU A 34 6.64 2.07 14.43
CA GLU A 34 5.50 1.22 14.08
C GLU A 34 4.27 2.05 13.65
N LEU A 35 3.93 3.09 14.42
CA LEU A 35 2.81 3.98 14.08
C LEU A 35 3.04 4.73 12.76
N TYR A 36 4.28 5.15 12.50
CA TYR A 36 4.64 5.77 11.23
C TYR A 36 4.40 4.81 10.06
N TRP A 37 4.92 3.59 10.12
CA TRP A 37 4.73 2.61 9.04
C TRP A 37 3.28 2.22 8.87
N GLN A 38 2.50 2.06 9.95
CA GLN A 38 1.07 1.79 9.84
C GLN A 38 0.36 2.89 9.04
N LYS A 39 0.66 4.16 9.32
CA LYS A 39 0.09 5.29 8.60
C LYS A 39 0.58 5.35 7.16
N GLU A 40 1.88 5.17 6.93
CA GLU A 40 2.49 5.20 5.60
C GLU A 40 1.91 4.09 4.69
N TRP A 41 1.75 2.88 5.21
CA TRP A 41 1.14 1.77 4.47
C TRP A 41 -0.34 1.99 4.19
N MET A 42 -1.07 2.60 5.13
CA MET A 42 -2.46 2.99 4.91
C MET A 42 -2.55 4.03 3.77
N ASP A 43 -1.74 5.08 3.80
CA ASP A 43 -1.73 6.14 2.77
C ASP A 43 -1.36 5.56 1.39
N ARG A 44 -0.35 4.68 1.32
CA ARG A 44 0.03 3.97 0.09
C ARG A 44 -1.09 3.13 -0.48
N THR A 45 -1.81 2.41 0.38
CA THR A 45 -2.98 1.60 -0.01
C THR A 45 -4.07 2.49 -0.61
N PHE A 46 -4.38 3.61 0.04
CA PHE A 46 -5.36 4.58 -0.49
C PHE A 46 -4.93 5.16 -1.85
N ILE A 47 -3.66 5.54 -2.02
CA ILE A 47 -3.15 6.06 -3.29
C ILE A 47 -3.29 5.02 -4.40
N PHE A 48 -2.91 3.77 -4.14
CA PHE A 48 -3.05 2.69 -5.10
C PHE A 48 -4.51 2.47 -5.51
N LEU A 49 -5.41 2.32 -4.53
CA LEU A 49 -6.83 2.09 -4.79
C LEU A 49 -7.49 3.26 -5.54
N ARG A 50 -7.12 4.50 -5.22
CA ARG A 50 -7.62 5.69 -5.91
C ARG A 50 -7.15 5.78 -7.36
N GLY A 51 -5.95 5.27 -7.66
CA GLY A 51 -5.39 5.25 -9.00
C GLY A 51 -5.98 4.19 -9.94
N LEU A 52 -6.75 3.23 -9.40
CA LEU A 52 -7.41 2.20 -10.21
C LEU A 52 -8.58 2.78 -11.01
N HIS A 53 -8.82 2.18 -12.18
CA HIS A 53 -9.95 2.50 -13.04
C HIS A 53 -11.29 2.21 -12.35
N ASP A 54 -12.35 2.94 -12.71
CA ASP A 54 -13.66 2.85 -12.06
C ASP A 54 -14.32 1.46 -12.15
N GLU A 55 -13.89 0.64 -13.12
CA GLU A 55 -14.33 -0.77 -13.22
C GLU A 55 -13.94 -1.62 -12.00
N PHE A 56 -12.93 -1.18 -11.24
CA PHE A 56 -12.49 -1.83 -10.01
C PHE A 56 -13.18 -1.29 -8.74
N GLU A 57 -14.20 -0.43 -8.86
CA GLU A 57 -14.90 0.17 -7.72
C GLU A 57 -15.42 -0.87 -6.73
N PHE A 58 -15.95 -1.99 -7.22
CA PHE A 58 -16.42 -3.09 -6.37
C PHE A 58 -15.29 -3.65 -5.49
N ILE A 59 -14.12 -3.91 -6.10
CA ILE A 59 -12.94 -4.44 -5.40
C ILE A 59 -12.40 -3.39 -4.41
N ARG A 60 -12.35 -2.11 -4.80
CA ARG A 60 -11.97 -0.99 -3.94
C ARG A 60 -12.86 -0.91 -2.70
N SER A 61 -14.18 -1.01 -2.88
CA SER A 61 -15.14 -1.03 -1.78
C SER A 61 -14.95 -2.25 -0.86
N GLN A 62 -14.67 -3.44 -1.40
CA GLN A 62 -14.40 -4.62 -0.58
C GLN A 62 -13.14 -4.48 0.26
N ILE A 63 -12.05 -3.93 -0.30
CA ILE A 63 -10.79 -3.73 0.43
C ILE A 63 -10.97 -2.68 1.52
N LEU A 64 -11.65 -1.56 1.23
CA LEU A 64 -11.86 -0.47 2.20
C LEU A 64 -12.82 -0.82 3.33
N ASN A 65 -13.77 -1.74 3.08
CA ASN A 65 -14.75 -2.20 4.05
C ASN A 65 -14.37 -3.55 4.70
N CYS A 66 -13.17 -4.10 4.40
CA CYS A 66 -12.68 -5.29 5.07
C CYS A 66 -12.08 -4.91 6.43
N ASP A 67 -12.76 -5.25 7.52
CA ASP A 67 -12.25 -5.10 8.88
C ASP A 67 -11.11 -6.09 9.19
N GLU A 68 -11.04 -7.19 8.44
CA GLU A 68 -9.98 -8.19 8.52
C GLU A 68 -9.08 -8.06 7.28
N THR A 69 -7.80 -7.77 7.47
CA THR A 69 -6.79 -8.11 6.47
C THR A 69 -6.93 -9.60 6.20
N PRO A 70 -7.26 -10.05 4.97
CA PRO A 70 -7.33 -11.48 4.70
C PRO A 70 -5.96 -12.04 5.07
N GLY A 71 -5.95 -12.87 6.12
CA GLY A 71 -4.72 -13.51 6.57
C GLY A 71 -4.10 -14.16 5.36
N ILE A 72 -2.87 -13.77 5.04
CA ILE A 72 -2.07 -14.52 4.09
C ILE A 72 -1.77 -15.83 4.82
N GLU A 73 -2.65 -16.83 4.65
CA GLU A 73 -2.34 -18.20 5.02
C GLU A 73 -1.16 -18.63 4.13
N GLU A 74 -0.06 -19.02 4.79
CA GLU A 74 1.21 -19.49 4.18
C GLU A 74 1.03 -20.70 3.25
#